data_AF-A0A4Y3FTW8-F1
#
_entry.id   AF-A0A4Y3FTW8-F1
#
_cell.length_a   1.000
_cell.length_b   1.000
_cell.length_c   1.000
_cell.angle_alpha   90.00
_cell.angle_beta   90.00
_cell.angle_gamma   90.00
#
_symmetry.space_group_name_H-M   'P 1'
#
loop_
_entity.id
_entity.type
_entity.pdbx_description
1 polymer ?
#
loop_
_entity_poly.entity_id
_entity_poly.type
_entity_poly.pdbx_seq_one_letter_code
_entity_poly.pdbx_strand_id
1 'polypeptide(L)'
;MSFVRKIKRGNSVYYAEVENKRVNGKVVQRHIRYLGKDPNAPPKKAEINDVGFDYLATMLMQKALTPNDVFEFLEDQGITVSREELEKIGLFYDFGKKTFSVYLSYQKTSKRKPAAGDAGS
;
A
#
# COMPACT_ATOMS: atom_id res chain seq x y z
N MET A 1 1.23 16.09 -14.14
CA MET A 1 1.39 16.13 -12.68
C MET A 1 0.17 15.47 -12.05
N SER A 2 0.42 14.55 -11.11
CA SER A 2 -0.60 13.99 -10.25
C SER A 2 -0.83 14.86 -9.02
N PHE A 3 -1.98 14.73 -8.38
CA PHE A 3 -2.31 15.37 -7.12
C PHE A 3 -3.26 14.50 -6.29
N VAL A 4 -3.30 14.76 -4.99
CA VAL A 4 -4.19 14.05 -4.07
C VAL A 4 -5.58 14.67 -4.10
N ARG A 5 -6.58 13.86 -4.45
CA ARG A 5 -8.00 14.21 -4.40
C ARG A 5 -8.64 13.67 -3.14
N LYS A 6 -9.35 14.55 -2.43
CA LYS A 6 -10.24 14.18 -1.33
C LYS A 6 -11.60 13.69 -1.85
N ILE A 7 -12.09 12.58 -1.32
CA ILE A 7 -13.34 11.91 -1.69
C ILE A 7 -14.17 11.76 -0.41
N LYS A 8 -15.31 12.46 -0.34
CA LYS A 8 -16.28 12.32 0.76
C LYS A 8 -17.30 11.24 0.40
N ARG A 9 -17.51 10.26 1.28
CA ARG A 9 -18.56 9.22 1.17
C ARG A 9 -19.26 9.07 2.52
N GLY A 10 -20.46 9.63 2.64
CA GLY A 10 -21.17 9.74 3.91
C GLY A 10 -20.31 10.44 4.96
N ASN A 11 -20.16 9.83 6.13
CA ASN A 11 -19.33 10.34 7.23
C ASN A 11 -17.84 10.02 7.08
N SER A 12 -17.43 9.34 6.00
CA SER A 12 -16.04 8.96 5.78
C SER A 12 -15.37 9.84 4.73
N VAL A 13 -14.09 10.12 4.97
CA VAL A 13 -13.20 10.83 4.05
C VAL A 13 -12.13 9.86 3.57
N TYR A 14 -11.92 9.86 2.26
CA TYR A 14 -10.91 9.06 1.59
C TYR A 14 -10.07 9.91 0.65
N TYR A 15 -8.92 9.40 0.26
CA TYR A 15 -7.97 10.07 -0.60
C TYR A 15 -7.57 9.16 -1.77
N ALA A 16 -7.36 9.76 -2.93
CA ALA A 16 -6.85 9.08 -4.12
C ALA A 16 -5.87 9.98 -4.85
N GLU A 17 -4.83 9.40 -5.42
CA GLU A 17 -3.94 10.10 -6.35
C GLU A 17 -4.58 10.09 -7.74
N VAL A 18 -4.69 11.26 -8.36
CA VAL A 18 -5.29 11.45 -9.68
C VAL A 18 -4.42 12.35 -10.55
N GLU A 19 -4.54 12.22 -11.87
CA GLU A 19 -3.97 13.17 -12.82
C GLU A 19 -5.06 13.79 -13.71
N ASN A 20 -4.83 15.02 -14.16
CA ASN A 20 -5.68 15.65 -15.16
C ASN A 20 -5.28 15.18 -16.56
N LYS A 21 -6.25 14.73 -17.35
CA LYS A 21 -6.10 14.36 -18.76
C LYS A 21 -7.13 15.10 -19.60
N ARG A 22 -6.73 15.62 -20.77
CA ARG A 22 -7.69 16.18 -21.73
C ARG A 22 -8.23 15.07 -22.61
N VAL A 23 -9.56 14.96 -22.68
CA VAL A 23 -10.27 14.02 -23.56
C VAL A 23 -11.43 14.78 -24.20
N ASN A 24 -11.48 14.80 -25.54
CA ASN A 24 -12.54 15.48 -26.31
C ASN A 24 -12.79 16.92 -25.85
N GLY A 25 -11.71 17.70 -25.68
CA GLY A 25 -11.78 19.10 -25.26
C GLY A 25 -12.10 19.34 -23.78
N LYS A 26 -12.44 18.30 -23.00
CA LYS A 26 -12.74 18.41 -21.56
C LYS A 26 -11.56 17.93 -20.71
N VAL A 27 -11.35 18.55 -19.56
CA VAL A 27 -10.39 18.08 -18.55
C VAL A 27 -11.10 17.03 -17.69
N VAL A 28 -10.63 15.79 -17.76
CA VAL A 28 -11.11 14.66 -16.96
C VAL A 28 -10.02 14.21 -15.98
N GLN A 29 -10.42 13.70 -14.83
CA GLN A 29 -9.50 13.14 -13.85
C GLN A 29 -9.33 11.65 -14.09
N ARG A 30 -8.10 11.20 -14.32
CA ARG A 30 -7.74 9.79 -14.35
C ARG A 30 -7.30 9.35 -12.96
N HIS A 31 -7.90 8.28 -12.46
CA HIS A 31 -7.49 7.67 -11.19
C HIS A 31 -6.16 6.93 -11.34
N ILE A 32 -5.18 7.26 -10.50
CA ILE A 32 -3.88 6.59 -10.43
C ILE A 32 -3.94 5.49 -9.37
N ARG A 33 -4.10 5.87 -8.10
CA ARG A 33 -4.19 4.92 -6.98
C ARG A 33 -5.04 5.43 -5.82
N TYR A 34 -5.53 4.49 -5.02
CA TYR A 34 -6.26 4.79 -3.79
C TYR A 34 -5.30 4.93 -2.62
N LEU A 35 -5.43 5.99 -1.83
CA LEU A 35 -4.55 6.31 -0.68
C LEU A 35 -5.22 6.00 0.67
N GLY A 36 -6.50 5.62 0.71
CA GLY A 36 -7.18 5.30 1.96
C GLY A 36 -7.64 6.54 2.73
N LYS A 37 -7.57 6.51 4.06
CA LYS A 37 -8.07 7.58 4.94
C LYS A 37 -7.02 8.61 5.33
N ASP A 38 -5.75 8.32 5.06
CA ASP A 38 -4.62 9.21 5.31
C ASP A 38 -3.82 9.33 3.99
N PRO A 39 -3.73 10.52 3.39
CA PRO A 39 -3.03 10.70 2.13
C PRO A 39 -1.51 10.51 2.23
N ASN A 40 -0.94 10.56 3.43
CA ASN A 40 0.49 10.39 3.68
C ASN A 40 0.86 8.96 4.11
N ALA A 41 -0.12 8.07 4.23
CA ALA A 41 0.14 6.70 4.63
C ALA A 41 0.92 5.95 3.53
N PRO A 42 1.92 5.13 3.90
CA PRO A 42 2.59 4.24 2.98
C PRO A 42 1.58 3.36 2.21
N PRO A 43 1.80 3.11 0.91
CA PRO A 43 0.93 2.24 0.14
C PRO A 43 0.96 0.80 0.66
N LYS A 44 -0.22 0.19 0.79
CA LYS A 44 -0.34 -1.25 1.08
C LYS A 44 -0.21 -2.13 -0.16
N LYS A 45 -0.19 -1.53 -1.34
CA LYS A 45 -0.01 -2.22 -2.62
C LYS A 45 0.92 -1.40 -3.49
N ALA A 46 1.96 -2.05 -3.99
CA ALA A 46 2.95 -1.47 -4.89
C ALA A 46 2.98 -2.26 -6.21
N GLU A 47 3.01 -1.55 -7.33
CA GLU A 47 3.36 -2.17 -8.62
C GLU A 47 4.87 -2.43 -8.63
N ILE A 48 5.28 -3.58 -9.15
CA ILE A 48 6.68 -4.01 -9.20
C ILE A 48 7.01 -4.46 -10.63
N ASN A 49 8.27 -4.36 -11.01
CA ASN A 49 8.75 -4.85 -12.30
C ASN A 49 8.98 -6.37 -12.29
N ASP A 50 9.27 -6.93 -13.46
CA ASP A 50 9.46 -8.37 -13.65
C ASP A 50 10.63 -8.92 -12.81
N VAL A 51 11.73 -8.18 -12.74
CA VAL A 51 12.92 -8.54 -11.94
C VAL A 51 12.58 -8.64 -10.46
N GLY A 52 11.82 -7.67 -9.95
CA GLY A 52 11.37 -7.63 -8.58
C GLY A 52 10.38 -8.75 -8.25
N PHE A 53 9.48 -9.07 -9.17
CA PHE A 53 8.57 -10.19 -9.01
C PHE A 53 9.34 -11.52 -8.94
N ASP A 54 10.28 -11.74 -9.85
CA ASP A 54 11.11 -12.96 -9.91
C ASP A 54 11.91 -13.15 -8.61
N TYR A 55 12.57 -12.08 -8.14
CA TYR A 55 13.30 -12.09 -6.87
C TYR A 55 12.39 -12.46 -5.69
N LEU A 56 11.27 -11.75 -5.51
CA LEU A 56 10.35 -12.01 -4.39
C LEU A 56 9.73 -13.41 -4.48
N ALA A 57 9.34 -13.87 -5.67
CA ALA A 57 8.78 -15.19 -5.87
C ALA A 57 9.79 -16.28 -5.53
N THR A 58 11.04 -16.13 -5.98
CA THR A 58 12.12 -17.08 -5.69
C THR A 58 12.40 -17.18 -4.20
N MET A 59 12.55 -16.05 -3.51
CA MET A 59 12.78 -16.00 -2.06
C MET A 59 11.61 -16.57 -1.26
N LEU A 60 10.36 -16.35 -1.72
CA LEU A 60 9.17 -16.98 -1.14
C LEU A 60 9.19 -18.50 -1.29
N MET A 61 9.51 -19.03 -2.48
CA MET A 61 9.58 -20.47 -2.72
C MET A 61 10.64 -21.14 -1.83
N GLN A 62 11.77 -20.45 -1.62
CA GLN A 62 12.84 -20.90 -0.74
C GLN A 62 12.50 -20.77 0.75
N LYS A 63 11.39 -20.10 1.10
CA LYS A 63 11.00 -19.75 2.48
C LYS A 63 12.08 -18.94 3.21
N ALA A 64 12.88 -18.19 2.46
CA ALA A 64 13.98 -17.38 2.96
C ALA A 64 13.65 -15.89 3.03
N LEU A 65 12.54 -15.47 2.42
CA LEU A 65 12.15 -14.07 2.39
C LEU A 65 11.77 -13.55 3.79
N THR A 66 12.45 -12.50 4.23
CA THR A 66 12.15 -11.79 5.48
C THR A 66 11.36 -10.50 5.22
N PRO A 67 10.69 -9.94 6.25
CA PRO A 67 10.07 -8.61 6.15
C PRO A 67 11.04 -7.50 5.75
N ASN A 68 12.29 -7.55 6.23
CA ASN A 68 13.29 -6.52 5.92
C ASN A 68 13.69 -6.57 4.45
N ASP A 69 13.87 -7.77 3.88
CA ASP A 69 14.17 -7.92 2.44
C ASP A 69 13.07 -7.28 1.57
N VAL A 70 11.80 -7.42 1.99
CA VAL A 70 10.66 -6.79 1.31
C VAL A 70 10.72 -5.27 1.44
N PHE A 71 11.06 -4.75 2.62
CA PHE A 71 11.15 -3.31 2.85
C PHE A 71 12.30 -2.68 2.06
N GLU A 72 13.51 -3.25 2.12
CA GLU A 72 14.66 -2.79 1.35
C GLU A 72 14.37 -2.82 -0.15
N PHE A 73 13.80 -3.92 -0.65
CA PHE A 73 13.40 -4.02 -2.05
C PHE A 73 12.44 -2.89 -2.47
N LEU A 74 11.45 -2.55 -1.64
CA LEU A 74 10.48 -1.51 -1.95
C LEU A 74 11.08 -0.10 -1.83
N GLU A 75 11.90 0.14 -0.82
CA GLU A 75 12.57 1.42 -0.61
C GLU A 75 13.57 1.74 -1.72
N ASP A 76 14.27 0.72 -2.23
CA ASP A 76 15.16 0.83 -3.41
C ASP A 76 14.39 1.23 -4.68
N GLN A 77 13.10 0.92 -4.77
CA GLN A 77 12.21 1.38 -5.83
C GLN A 77 11.60 2.77 -5.56
N GLY A 78 12.04 3.46 -4.49
CA GLY A 78 11.51 4.75 -4.05
C GLY A 78 10.14 4.66 -3.40
N ILE A 79 9.71 3.46 -2.97
CA ILE A 79 8.41 3.23 -2.34
C ILE A 79 8.59 3.28 -0.83
N THR A 80 8.05 4.31 -0.20
CA THR A 80 8.00 4.40 1.27
C THR A 80 7.16 3.28 1.85
N VAL A 81 7.68 2.58 2.86
CA VAL A 81 6.98 1.51 3.57
C VAL A 81 6.64 1.91 5.01
N SER A 82 5.66 1.24 5.62
CA SER A 82 5.34 1.43 7.04
C SER A 82 6.35 0.69 7.93
N ARG A 83 6.67 1.28 9.09
CA ARG A 83 7.47 0.62 10.15
C ARG A 83 6.65 -0.31 11.05
N GLU A 84 5.38 -0.54 10.72
CA GLU A 84 4.56 -1.56 11.37
C GLU A 84 5.08 -2.97 11.07
N GLU A 85 4.79 -3.91 11.96
CA GLU A 85 5.20 -5.31 11.79
C GLU A 85 4.45 -5.95 10.62
N LEU A 86 5.19 -6.29 9.56
CA LEU A 86 4.65 -6.95 8.36
C LEU A 86 4.37 -8.42 8.68
N GLU A 87 3.11 -8.82 8.56
CA GLU A 87 2.63 -10.17 8.88
C GLU A 87 2.78 -11.10 7.68
N LYS A 88 2.48 -10.60 6.47
CA LYS A 88 2.51 -11.38 5.23
C LYS A 88 2.55 -10.46 4.01
N ILE A 89 2.99 -11.04 2.90
CA ILE A 89 2.87 -10.43 1.57
C ILE A 89 1.99 -11.27 0.65
N GLY A 90 1.46 -10.63 -0.39
CA GLY A 90 0.82 -11.32 -1.50
C GLY A 90 1.35 -10.78 -2.82
N LEU A 91 1.74 -11.67 -3.73
CA LEU A 91 2.11 -11.32 -5.09
C LEU A 91 0.89 -11.47 -6.01
N PHE A 92 0.67 -10.50 -6.88
CA PHE A 92 -0.48 -10.43 -7.76
C PHE A 92 -0.05 -10.11 -9.18
N TYR A 93 -0.72 -10.76 -10.14
CA TYR A 93 -0.62 -10.42 -11.55
C TYR A 93 -1.98 -9.94 -12.06
N ASP A 94 -2.01 -8.76 -12.67
CA ASP A 94 -3.19 -8.23 -13.35
C ASP A 94 -3.17 -8.67 -14.82
N PHE A 95 -4.05 -9.61 -15.19
CA PHE A 95 -4.11 -10.13 -16.56
C PHE A 95 -4.50 -9.07 -17.61
N GLY A 96 -5.25 -8.04 -17.21
CA GLY A 96 -5.71 -6.98 -18.11
C GLY A 96 -4.63 -5.94 -18.36
N LYS A 97 -3.96 -5.49 -17.29
CA LYS A 97 -2.87 -4.51 -17.36
C LYS A 97 -1.51 -5.12 -17.70
N LYS A 98 -1.36 -6.42 -17.50
CA LYS A 98 -0.09 -7.15 -17.62
C LYS A 98 0.97 -6.63 -16.65
N THR A 99 0.57 -6.30 -15.42
CA THR A 99 1.48 -5.77 -14.39
C THR A 99 1.52 -6.64 -13.14
N PHE A 100 2.68 -6.64 -12.48
CA PHE A 100 2.88 -7.31 -11.19
C PHE A 100 2.73 -6.34 -10.03
N SER A 101 2.25 -6.84 -8.91
CA SER A 101 2.16 -6.03 -7.69
C SER A 101 2.34 -6.86 -6.44
N VAL A 102 2.93 -6.25 -5.43
CA VAL A 102 3.01 -6.80 -4.07
C VAL A 102 2.02 -6.09 -3.17
N TYR A 103 1.30 -6.86 -2.36
CA TYR A 103 0.44 -6.38 -1.29
C TYR A 103 1.11 -6.63 0.05
N LEU A 104 1.05 -5.64 0.94
CA LEU A 104 1.60 -5.66 2.28
C LEU A 104 0.47 -5.75 3.30
N SER A 105 0.50 -6.79 4.13
CA SER A 105 -0.42 -6.97 5.23
C SER A 105 0.33 -6.85 6.55
N TYR A 106 0.04 -5.79 7.29
CA TYR A 106 0.62 -5.53 8.60
C TYR A 106 -0.24 -6.13 9.71
N GLN A 107 0.39 -6.54 10.80
CA GLN A 107 -0.33 -6.95 12.00
C GLN A 107 -1.21 -5.80 12.48
N LYS A 108 -2.47 -6.11 12.80
CA LYS A 108 -3.32 -5.12 13.47
C LYS A 108 -2.75 -4.91 14.87
N THR A 109 -2.30 -3.70 15.16
CA THR A 109 -2.13 -3.25 16.55
C THR A 109 -3.50 -3.30 17.22
N SER A 110 -3.78 -4.42 17.88
CA SER A 110 -4.84 -4.51 18.87
C SER A 110 -4.53 -3.42 19.89
N LYS A 111 -5.33 -2.36 19.94
CA LYS A 111 -5.30 -1.44 21.08
C LYS A 111 -5.58 -2.30 22.31
N ARG A 112 -4.54 -2.63 23.08
CA ARG A 112 -4.73 -3.17 24.43
C ARG A 112 -5.63 -2.17 25.15
N LYS A 113 -6.86 -2.59 25.45
CA LYS A 113 -7.76 -1.89 26.36
C LYS A 113 -6.95 -1.74 27.67
N PRO A 114 -6.75 -0.52 28.22
CA PRO A 114 -6.07 -0.40 29.50
C PRO A 114 -6.84 -1.25 30.51
N ALA A 115 -6.12 -2.09 31.24
CA ALA A 115 -6.69 -2.89 32.30
C ALA A 115 -7.37 -1.93 33.29
N ALA A 116 -8.66 -2.12 33.52
CA ALA A 116 -9.34 -1.47 34.62
C ALA A 116 -8.78 -2.09 35.91
N GLY A 117 -7.87 -1.38 36.57
CA GLY A 117 -7.20 -1.86 37.78
C GLY A 117 -6.22 -0.84 38.30
N ASP A 118 -6.76 0.20 38.96
CA ASP A 118 -6.30 0.71 40.26
C ASP A 118 -6.98 2.06 40.52
N ALA A 119 -8.26 1.98 40.91
CA ALA A 119 -8.86 2.97 41.78
C ALA A 119 -9.02 2.29 43.13
N GLY A 120 -7.96 2.40 43.94
CA GLY A 120 -7.87 1.75 45.24
C GLY A 120 -6.67 2.26 46.02
N SER A 121 -6.78 3.46 46.58
CA SER A 121 -6.39 3.84 47.95
C SER A 121 -6.67 5.31 48.16
#